data_AF-A0A2V6S3K3-F1
#
_entry.id   AF-A0A2V6S3K3-F1
#
_cell.length_a   1.000
_cell.length_b   1.000
_cell.length_c   1.000
_cell.angle_alpha   90.00
_cell.angle_beta   90.00
_cell.angle_gamma   90.00
#
_symmetry.space_group_name_H-M   'P 1'
#
loop_
_entity.id
_entity.type
_entity.pdbx_description
1 polymer ?
#
loop_
_entity_poly.entity_id
_entity_poly.type
_entity_poly.pdbx_seq_one_letter_code
_entity_poly.pdbx_strand_id
1 'polypeptide(L)'
;MIGSTLLQGRDRYERVVEGWVDNSHEDAFTHTVRVHDDSFGVELSAVCTPSPGYEVREARARALTDRMDRAAASRLAELRGARMVAGFARRLTVLAGAGAGSSFFVDAGIEVARLARQVAKLPREATAAMATGGPRACWDLDTTGWIDLPDSCFTYSQAGRALLEAREVTTPMVADLYSPPPGASRVFVRKRVLRLVRTGPRLHCFHSMHDNVHGFDIHYEIEVESGRIAAADSITSRLPYQGLCTEPQGKIASLRGETVDAGLRKRIQPLVGGPAGCAQLYDLTSDLLKLLTV
;
A
#
# COMPACT_ATOMS: atom_id res chain seq x y z
N MET A 1 23.41 1.99 15.95
CA MET A 1 22.31 2.43 16.83
C MET A 1 21.16 2.79 15.91
N ILE A 2 20.00 2.16 16.08
CA ILE A 2 18.86 2.44 15.20
C ILE A 2 18.18 3.74 15.62
N GLY A 3 17.76 4.55 14.64
CA GLY A 3 17.06 5.80 14.91
C GLY A 3 16.20 6.26 13.75
N SER A 4 15.85 7.55 13.76
CA SER A 4 15.20 8.22 12.64
C SER A 4 15.55 9.70 12.67
N THR A 5 15.93 10.27 11.53
CA THR A 5 16.11 11.72 11.38
C THR A 5 14.82 12.50 11.65
N LEU A 6 13.65 11.84 11.50
CA LEU A 6 12.33 12.41 11.74
C LEU A 6 12.03 12.65 13.23
N LEU A 7 12.82 12.04 14.12
CA LEU A 7 12.74 12.20 15.58
C LEU A 7 13.81 13.17 16.13
N GLN A 8 14.52 13.91 15.26
CA GLN A 8 15.47 14.93 15.74
C GLN A 8 14.70 16.06 16.43
N GLY A 9 14.97 16.25 17.72
CA GLY A 9 14.33 17.27 18.55
C GLY A 9 12.87 16.96 18.95
N ARG A 10 12.41 15.71 18.79
CA ARG A 10 11.05 15.29 19.16
C ARG A 10 10.99 13.79 19.49
N ASP A 11 10.07 13.39 20.35
CA ASP A 11 9.90 11.97 20.71
C ASP A 11 8.86 11.23 19.86
N ARG A 12 8.13 11.96 19.01
CA ARG A 12 7.09 11.40 18.15
C ARG A 12 7.12 12.00 16.75
N TYR A 13 6.86 11.13 15.77
CA TYR A 13 6.63 11.48 14.37
C TYR A 13 5.39 10.75 13.86
N GLU A 14 4.59 11.41 13.01
CA GLU A 14 3.44 10.82 12.35
C GLU A 14 3.31 11.31 10.91
N ARG A 15 3.04 10.39 9.97
CA ARG A 15 2.71 10.67 8.57
C ARG A 15 1.38 10.03 8.23
N VAL A 16 0.52 10.79 7.57
CA VAL A 16 -0.78 10.34 7.09
C VAL A 16 -0.76 10.28 5.57
N VAL A 17 -1.31 9.19 5.03
CA VAL A 17 -1.55 9.00 3.60
C VAL A 17 -3.05 8.78 3.40
N GLU A 18 -3.67 9.57 2.55
CA GLU A 18 -5.06 9.41 2.14
C GLU A 18 -5.11 9.22 0.64
N GLY A 19 -5.85 8.23 0.17
CA GLY A 19 -5.91 7.86 -1.23
C GLY A 19 -7.32 7.50 -1.65
N TRP A 20 -7.73 7.86 -2.86
CA TRP A 20 -9.00 7.41 -3.42
C TRP A 20 -8.96 7.27 -4.95
N VAL A 21 -9.93 6.51 -5.46
CA VAL A 21 -10.11 6.22 -6.89
C VAL A 21 -11.49 6.70 -7.35
N ASP A 22 -11.50 7.47 -8.44
CA ASP A 22 -12.70 7.95 -9.11
C ASP A 22 -12.83 7.31 -10.51
N ASN A 23 -14.04 6.92 -10.89
CA ASN A 23 -14.38 6.38 -12.21
C ASN A 23 -14.85 7.49 -13.16
N SER A 24 -13.99 8.49 -13.36
CA SER A 24 -14.30 9.69 -14.16
C SER A 24 -14.05 9.54 -15.67
N HIS A 25 -13.48 8.42 -16.11
CA HIS A 25 -13.16 8.17 -17.52
C HIS A 25 -13.72 6.82 -17.97
N GLU A 26 -13.97 6.67 -19.28
CA GLU A 26 -14.50 5.44 -19.87
C GLU A 26 -13.55 4.25 -19.68
N ASP A 27 -12.26 4.45 -19.97
CA ASP A 27 -11.22 3.42 -20.04
C ASP A 27 -10.04 3.65 -19.08
N ALA A 28 -10.16 4.61 -18.17
CA ALA A 28 -9.16 4.94 -17.15
C ALA A 28 -9.81 5.29 -15.80
N PHE A 29 -8.98 5.39 -14.76
CA PHE A 29 -9.36 5.86 -13.44
C PHE A 29 -8.53 7.07 -13.02
N THR A 30 -9.14 7.97 -12.25
CA THR A 30 -8.41 9.03 -11.56
C THR A 30 -8.05 8.55 -10.17
N HIS A 31 -6.77 8.59 -9.84
CA HIS A 31 -6.23 8.25 -8.53
C HIS A 31 -5.76 9.53 -7.88
N THR A 32 -6.22 9.83 -6.68
CA THR A 32 -5.74 10.98 -5.94
C THR A 32 -5.17 10.53 -4.61
N VAL A 33 -3.97 10.99 -4.30
CA VAL A 33 -3.26 10.69 -3.06
C VAL A 33 -2.82 11.98 -2.40
N ARG A 34 -3.05 12.09 -1.10
CA ARG A 34 -2.48 13.10 -0.22
C ARG A 34 -1.52 12.44 0.76
N VAL A 35 -0.34 13.02 0.93
CA VAL A 35 0.62 12.61 1.95
C VAL A 35 1.01 13.84 2.75
N HIS A 36 0.92 13.77 4.08
CA HIS A 36 1.32 14.88 4.93
C HIS A 36 1.85 14.44 6.29
N ASP A 37 2.64 15.32 6.90
CA ASP A 37 3.03 15.33 8.30
C ASP A 37 2.92 16.79 8.83
N ASP A 38 3.53 17.09 9.99
CA ASP A 38 3.52 18.44 10.59
C ASP A 38 4.29 19.50 9.78
N SER A 39 5.10 19.11 8.80
CA SER A 39 6.04 19.98 8.07
C SER A 39 5.81 20.01 6.56
N PHE A 40 5.42 18.88 5.99
CA PHE A 40 5.34 18.63 4.56
C PHE A 40 3.96 18.12 4.19
N GLY A 41 3.53 18.46 2.97
CA GLY A 41 2.25 18.04 2.46
C GLY A 41 2.23 18.08 0.93
N VAL A 42 1.74 17.01 0.32
CA VAL A 42 1.59 16.91 -1.13
C VAL A 42 0.25 16.29 -1.48
N GLU A 43 -0.30 16.69 -2.62
CA GLU A 43 -1.37 15.99 -3.32
C GLU A 43 -0.87 15.61 -4.71
N LEU A 44 -1.07 14.36 -5.12
CA LEU A 44 -0.81 13.87 -6.47
C LEU A 44 -2.11 13.28 -7.01
N SER A 45 -2.53 13.74 -8.18
CA SER A 45 -3.62 13.15 -8.94
C SER A 45 -3.08 12.59 -10.25
N ALA A 46 -3.49 11.38 -10.62
CA ALA A 46 -3.07 10.72 -11.86
C ALA A 46 -4.22 9.96 -12.52
N VAL A 47 -4.39 10.16 -13.83
CA VAL A 47 -5.31 9.39 -14.66
C VAL A 47 -4.54 8.21 -15.22
N CYS A 48 -4.95 6.98 -14.89
CA CYS A 48 -4.22 5.77 -15.29
C CYS A 48 -5.13 4.74 -15.95
N THR A 49 -4.60 4.03 -16.95
CA THR A 49 -5.27 2.83 -17.49
C THR A 49 -5.26 1.71 -16.44
N PRO A 50 -6.32 0.89 -16.37
CA PRO A 50 -6.37 -0.25 -15.47
C PRO A 50 -5.40 -1.36 -15.92
N SER A 51 -5.38 -2.46 -15.18
CA SER A 51 -4.76 -3.72 -15.60
C SER A 51 -5.19 -4.09 -17.03
N PRO A 52 -4.27 -4.57 -17.89
CA PRO A 52 -2.83 -4.80 -17.65
C PRO A 52 -1.94 -3.59 -18.01
N GLY A 53 -2.52 -2.48 -18.46
CA GLY A 53 -1.79 -1.34 -19.02
C GLY A 53 -0.96 -0.60 -17.97
N TYR A 54 -1.62 -0.19 -16.88
CA TYR A 54 -1.05 0.58 -15.78
C TYR A 54 -0.27 1.83 -16.24
N GLU A 55 -0.72 2.46 -17.33
CA GLU A 55 -0.07 3.62 -17.93
C GLU A 55 -0.68 4.91 -17.39
N VAL A 56 0.17 5.84 -16.97
CA VAL A 56 -0.22 7.20 -16.55
C VAL A 56 -0.50 8.04 -17.80
N ARG A 57 -1.73 8.45 -18.00
CA ARG A 57 -2.14 9.36 -19.09
C ARG A 57 -1.92 10.81 -18.74
N GLU A 58 -2.22 11.16 -17.50
CA GLU A 58 -2.06 12.50 -16.94
C GLU A 58 -1.60 12.39 -15.50
N ALA A 59 -0.77 13.34 -15.06
CA ALA A 59 -0.38 13.48 -13.67
C ALA A 59 -0.30 14.96 -13.31
N ARG A 60 -0.78 15.31 -12.11
CA ARG A 60 -0.74 16.65 -11.56
C ARG A 60 -0.41 16.55 -10.08
N ALA A 61 0.62 17.26 -9.64
CA ALA A 61 0.97 17.34 -8.23
C ALA A 61 0.87 18.77 -7.70
N ARG A 62 0.60 18.89 -6.40
CA ARG A 62 0.48 20.15 -5.67
C ARG A 62 1.27 20.03 -4.37
N ALA A 63 2.16 20.99 -4.14
CA ALA A 63 2.71 21.25 -2.82
C ALA A 63 1.61 21.88 -1.94
N LEU A 64 1.32 21.26 -0.79
CA LEU A 64 0.32 21.72 0.17
C LEU A 64 0.93 22.58 1.30
N THR A 65 2.26 22.55 1.46
CA THR A 65 2.99 23.39 2.41
C THR A 65 4.10 24.17 1.70
N ASP A 66 4.50 25.31 2.28
CA ASP A 66 5.54 26.18 1.70
C ASP A 66 6.95 25.60 1.78
N ARG A 67 7.15 24.55 2.60
CA ARG A 67 8.44 23.86 2.74
C ARG A 67 8.73 22.87 1.61
N MET A 68 7.75 22.56 0.78
CA MET A 68 7.88 21.62 -0.33
C MET A 68 8.60 22.26 -1.52
N ASP A 69 9.42 21.48 -2.23
CA ASP A 69 9.91 21.88 -3.56
C ASP A 69 8.75 21.96 -4.57
N ARG A 70 8.32 23.19 -4.90
CA ARG A 70 7.25 23.44 -5.89
C ARG A 70 7.68 23.07 -7.33
N ALA A 71 8.97 23.07 -7.63
CA ALA A 71 9.46 22.64 -8.93
C ALA A 71 9.32 21.12 -9.08
N ALA A 72 9.50 20.35 -8.01
CA ALA A 72 9.20 18.92 -8.00
C ALA A 72 7.75 18.63 -8.40
N ALA A 73 6.78 19.37 -7.83
CA ALA A 73 5.37 19.21 -8.18
C ALA A 73 5.10 19.37 -9.69
N SER A 74 5.81 20.29 -10.35
CA SER A 74 5.67 20.52 -11.79
C SER A 74 6.29 19.38 -12.62
N ARG A 75 7.45 18.86 -12.21
CA ARG A 75 8.14 17.73 -12.88
C ARG A 75 7.33 16.44 -12.86
N LEU A 76 6.45 16.25 -11.86
CA LEU A 76 5.62 15.04 -11.78
C LEU A 76 4.62 14.92 -12.95
N ALA A 77 4.34 15.99 -13.70
CA ALA A 77 3.58 15.92 -14.94
C ALA A 77 4.27 15.07 -16.03
N GLU A 78 5.61 14.91 -15.96
CA GLU A 78 6.41 14.08 -16.86
C GLU A 78 6.20 12.57 -16.64
N LEU A 79 5.35 12.18 -15.68
CA LEU A 79 4.89 10.79 -15.55
C LEU A 79 4.01 10.35 -16.73
N ARG A 80 3.48 11.26 -17.55
CA ARG A 80 2.70 10.92 -18.75
C ARG A 80 3.43 9.90 -19.63
N GLY A 81 2.76 8.82 -19.98
CA GLY A 81 3.28 7.68 -20.74
C GLY A 81 4.12 6.68 -19.91
N ALA A 82 4.34 6.94 -18.62
CA ALA A 82 5.03 6.00 -17.75
C ALA A 82 4.10 4.85 -17.32
N ARG A 83 4.64 3.64 -17.28
CA ARG A 83 3.94 2.46 -16.73
C ARG A 83 4.31 2.24 -15.26
N MET A 84 3.32 1.93 -14.43
CA MET A 84 3.48 1.67 -12.98
C MET A 84 3.94 0.23 -12.71
N VAL A 85 5.12 -0.10 -13.24
CA VAL A 85 5.77 -1.42 -13.19
C VAL A 85 7.18 -1.31 -12.59
N ALA A 86 7.99 -2.37 -12.69
CA ALA A 86 9.38 -2.36 -12.25
C ALA A 86 10.13 -1.11 -12.78
N GLY A 87 10.84 -0.41 -11.89
CA GLY A 87 11.55 0.84 -12.20
C GLY A 87 10.73 2.12 -11.99
N PHE A 88 9.41 2.03 -11.75
CA PHE A 88 8.56 3.21 -11.49
C PHE A 88 9.02 4.02 -10.27
N ALA A 89 9.39 3.36 -9.18
CA ALA A 89 9.94 4.01 -7.99
C ALA A 89 11.19 4.85 -8.29
N ARG A 90 12.11 4.32 -9.11
CA ARG A 90 13.32 5.05 -9.54
C ARG A 90 12.96 6.28 -10.36
N ARG A 91 11.98 6.17 -11.27
CA ARG A 91 11.49 7.30 -12.06
C ARG A 91 10.91 8.39 -11.15
N LEU A 92 10.08 8.02 -10.18
CA LEU A 92 9.55 8.95 -9.18
C LEU A 92 10.67 9.67 -8.42
N THR A 93 11.71 8.95 -7.96
CA THR A 93 12.86 9.56 -7.28
C THR A 93 13.59 10.56 -8.16
N VAL A 94 13.80 10.25 -9.45
CA VAL A 94 14.43 11.18 -10.40
C VAL A 94 13.59 12.45 -10.57
N LEU A 95 12.28 12.32 -10.77
CA LEU A 95 11.39 13.47 -10.95
C LEU A 95 11.24 14.30 -9.67
N ALA A 96 11.14 13.65 -8.51
CA ALA A 96 11.05 14.34 -7.22
C ALA A 96 12.35 15.09 -6.88
N GLY A 97 13.51 14.54 -7.26
CA GLY A 97 14.82 15.12 -6.96
C GLY A 97 15.22 14.98 -5.49
N ALA A 98 16.18 15.81 -5.06
CA ALA A 98 16.72 15.79 -3.68
C ALA A 98 16.26 16.98 -2.81
N GLY A 99 15.29 17.77 -3.30
CA GLY A 99 14.75 18.92 -2.59
C GLY A 99 13.95 18.55 -1.33
N ALA A 100 13.65 19.54 -0.50
CA ALA A 100 12.85 19.36 0.71
C ALA A 100 11.47 18.77 0.37
N GLY A 101 11.08 17.72 1.10
CA GLY A 101 9.82 17.01 0.86
C GLY A 101 9.82 16.09 -0.37
N SER A 102 10.95 15.84 -1.04
CA SER A 102 10.98 14.99 -2.25
C SER A 102 10.44 13.59 -2.01
N SER A 103 10.71 13.01 -0.84
CA SER A 103 10.18 11.69 -0.43
C SER A 103 8.65 11.64 -0.39
N PHE A 104 7.97 12.75 -0.12
CA PHE A 104 6.50 12.82 -0.11
C PHE A 104 5.93 12.68 -1.53
N PHE A 105 6.57 13.28 -2.54
CA PHE A 105 6.18 13.06 -3.95
C PHE A 105 6.38 11.60 -4.36
N VAL A 106 7.48 10.98 -3.93
CA VAL A 106 7.74 9.56 -4.20
C VAL A 106 6.68 8.69 -3.54
N ASP A 107 6.39 8.90 -2.26
CA ASP A 107 5.37 8.13 -1.53
C ASP A 107 3.98 8.30 -2.15
N ALA A 108 3.61 9.53 -2.55
CA ALA A 108 2.34 9.78 -3.23
C ALA A 108 2.25 9.02 -4.56
N GLY A 109 3.33 9.00 -5.35
CA GLY A 109 3.39 8.25 -6.60
C GLY A 109 3.33 6.73 -6.40
N ILE A 110 4.03 6.21 -5.39
CA ILE A 110 3.95 4.78 -5.04
C ILE A 110 2.55 4.40 -4.60
N GLU A 111 1.88 5.24 -3.81
CA GLU A 111 0.51 4.97 -3.39
C GLU A 111 -0.46 5.04 -4.58
N VAL A 112 -0.28 5.96 -5.54
CA VAL A 112 -1.04 5.92 -6.81
C VAL A 112 -0.89 4.56 -7.51
N ALA A 113 0.33 4.03 -7.59
CA ALA A 113 0.57 2.72 -8.18
C ALA A 113 -0.09 1.57 -7.40
N ARG A 114 -0.18 1.69 -6.06
CA ARG A 114 -0.90 0.72 -5.22
C ARG A 114 -2.41 0.83 -5.39
N LEU A 115 -2.97 2.03 -5.49
CA LEU A 115 -4.39 2.28 -5.73
C LEU A 115 -4.84 1.77 -7.11
N ALA A 116 -3.98 1.86 -8.13
CA ALA A 116 -4.27 1.35 -9.48
C ALA A 116 -4.52 -0.17 -9.53
N ARG A 117 -4.26 -0.89 -8.44
CA ARG A 117 -4.50 -2.33 -8.25
C ARG A 117 -5.67 -2.62 -7.30
N GLN A 118 -6.56 -1.65 -7.08
CA GLN A 118 -7.68 -1.78 -6.15
C GLN A 118 -9.05 -1.72 -6.83
N VAL A 119 -9.12 -1.19 -8.06
CA VAL A 119 -10.35 -1.11 -8.85
C VAL A 119 -10.07 -1.64 -10.26
N ALA A 120 -10.98 -2.44 -10.80
CA ALA A 120 -10.93 -2.95 -12.17
C ALA A 120 -12.03 -2.33 -13.05
N LYS A 121 -11.89 -2.50 -14.38
CA LYS A 121 -12.93 -2.16 -15.38
C LYS A 121 -13.38 -3.43 -16.10
N LEU A 122 -13.95 -4.37 -15.37
CA LEU A 122 -14.57 -5.55 -15.95
C LEU A 122 -15.93 -5.20 -16.57
N PRO A 123 -16.36 -5.90 -17.64
CA PRO A 123 -17.71 -5.77 -18.15
C PRO A 123 -18.75 -6.08 -17.07
N ARG A 124 -19.89 -5.38 -17.08
CA ARG A 124 -20.91 -5.49 -16.02
C ARG A 124 -21.45 -6.90 -15.90
N GLU A 125 -21.60 -7.60 -17.02
CA GLU A 125 -22.03 -8.99 -17.09
C GLU A 125 -21.09 -9.93 -16.32
N ALA A 126 -19.78 -9.64 -16.27
CA ALA A 126 -18.83 -10.45 -15.51
C ALA A 126 -19.10 -10.35 -14.00
N THR A 127 -19.55 -9.19 -13.52
CA THR A 127 -19.82 -8.94 -12.10
C THR A 127 -21.24 -9.33 -11.64
N ALA A 128 -22.13 -9.65 -12.59
CA ALA A 128 -23.54 -9.95 -12.29
C ALA A 128 -23.72 -11.14 -11.34
N ALA A 129 -22.85 -12.15 -11.45
CA ALA A 129 -22.89 -13.35 -10.61
C ALA A 129 -22.36 -13.13 -9.18
N MET A 130 -21.73 -11.98 -8.90
CA MET A 130 -21.05 -11.75 -7.63
C MET A 130 -22.02 -11.67 -6.45
N ALA A 131 -23.25 -11.18 -6.67
CA ALA A 131 -24.29 -11.09 -5.64
C ALA A 131 -24.66 -12.46 -5.03
N THR A 132 -24.42 -13.55 -5.76
CA THR A 132 -24.75 -14.92 -5.33
C THR A 132 -23.54 -15.87 -5.31
N GLY A 133 -22.38 -15.43 -5.81
CA GLY A 133 -21.21 -16.29 -6.06
C GLY A 133 -20.21 -16.41 -4.90
N GLY A 134 -20.41 -15.66 -3.81
CA GLY A 134 -19.58 -15.73 -2.61
C GLY A 134 -18.10 -15.42 -2.84
N PRO A 135 -17.22 -15.83 -1.90
CA PRO A 135 -15.78 -15.54 -1.98
C PRO A 135 -15.09 -16.13 -3.21
N ARG A 136 -15.51 -17.31 -3.69
CA ARG A 136 -14.88 -17.92 -4.85
C ARG A 136 -15.11 -17.09 -6.13
N ALA A 137 -16.33 -16.62 -6.36
CA ALA A 137 -16.60 -15.75 -7.50
C ALA A 137 -15.80 -14.44 -7.40
N CYS A 138 -15.64 -13.87 -6.20
CA CYS A 138 -14.78 -12.70 -6.00
C CYS A 138 -13.33 -13.02 -6.36
N TRP A 139 -12.81 -14.20 -5.97
CA TRP A 139 -11.44 -14.60 -6.30
C TRP A 139 -11.21 -14.79 -7.80
N ASP A 140 -12.19 -15.38 -8.50
CA ASP A 140 -12.14 -15.53 -9.95
C ASP A 140 -12.18 -14.14 -10.64
N LEU A 141 -12.96 -13.19 -10.10
CA LEU A 141 -12.96 -11.79 -10.57
C LEU A 141 -11.64 -11.08 -10.27
N ASP A 142 -11.05 -11.27 -9.10
CA ASP A 142 -9.75 -10.69 -8.72
C ASP A 142 -8.67 -11.11 -9.73
N THR A 143 -8.56 -12.42 -9.97
CA THR A 143 -7.54 -12.98 -10.88
C THR A 143 -7.83 -12.70 -12.36
N THR A 144 -9.06 -12.31 -12.71
CA THR A 144 -9.42 -11.80 -14.03
C THR A 144 -9.12 -10.30 -14.17
N GLY A 145 -9.44 -9.51 -13.13
CA GLY A 145 -9.33 -8.06 -13.12
C GLY A 145 -7.89 -7.57 -12.99
N TRP A 146 -7.04 -8.30 -12.27
CA TRP A 146 -5.65 -7.92 -12.02
C TRP A 146 -4.70 -9.06 -12.41
N ILE A 147 -4.01 -8.87 -13.54
CA ILE A 147 -3.15 -9.89 -14.14
C ILE A 147 -1.93 -10.26 -13.28
N ASP A 148 -1.54 -9.39 -12.36
CA ASP A 148 -0.38 -9.52 -11.49
C ASP A 148 -0.70 -10.10 -10.11
N LEU A 149 -1.95 -10.49 -9.85
CA LEU A 149 -2.32 -11.13 -8.58
C LEU A 149 -1.88 -12.58 -8.40
N PRO A 150 -1.84 -13.46 -9.42
CA PRO A 150 -1.39 -14.84 -9.24
C PRO A 150 -0.02 -14.90 -8.54
N ASP A 151 0.06 -15.69 -7.46
CA ASP A 151 1.24 -15.86 -6.60
C ASP A 151 1.79 -14.57 -5.94
N SER A 152 1.04 -13.46 -5.98
CA SER A 152 1.43 -12.21 -5.29
C SER A 152 1.37 -12.32 -3.76
N CYS A 153 0.46 -13.16 -3.24
CA CYS A 153 0.34 -13.50 -1.83
C CYS A 153 -0.29 -14.88 -1.64
N PHE A 154 -0.33 -15.39 -0.41
CA PHE A 154 -0.89 -16.70 -0.09
C PHE A 154 -2.27 -16.95 -0.67
N THR A 155 -3.19 -15.99 -0.57
CA THR A 155 -4.57 -16.15 -1.06
C THR A 155 -4.64 -16.41 -2.56
N TYR A 156 -3.72 -15.83 -3.33
CA TYR A 156 -3.66 -15.99 -4.79
C TYR A 156 -2.66 -17.05 -5.23
N SER A 157 -2.10 -17.82 -4.29
CA SER A 157 -1.33 -19.03 -4.60
C SER A 157 -2.24 -20.21 -4.90
N GLN A 158 -1.69 -21.26 -5.49
CA GLN A 158 -2.40 -22.54 -5.67
C GLN A 158 -2.91 -23.11 -4.33
N ALA A 159 -2.12 -22.98 -3.26
CA ALA A 159 -2.49 -23.46 -1.93
C ALA A 159 -3.67 -22.66 -1.34
N GLY A 160 -3.63 -21.33 -1.45
CA GLY A 160 -4.72 -20.46 -1.01
C GLY A 160 -6.02 -20.72 -1.77
N ARG A 161 -5.92 -20.88 -3.09
CA ARG A 161 -7.07 -21.21 -3.95
C ARG A 161 -7.75 -22.51 -3.53
N ALA A 162 -6.98 -23.55 -3.24
CA ALA A 162 -7.53 -24.86 -2.84
C ALA A 162 -8.35 -24.77 -1.54
N LEU A 163 -8.03 -23.81 -0.66
CA LEU A 163 -8.73 -23.63 0.61
C LEU A 163 -10.07 -22.88 0.50
N LEU A 164 -10.34 -22.18 -0.61
CA LEU A 164 -11.63 -21.50 -0.83
C LEU A 164 -12.83 -22.46 -0.85
N GLU A 165 -12.59 -23.73 -1.22
CA GLU A 165 -13.63 -24.76 -1.28
C GLU A 165 -13.74 -25.56 0.03
N ALA A 166 -12.72 -25.47 0.90
CA ALA A 166 -12.58 -26.30 2.09
C ALA A 166 -12.79 -25.55 3.41
N ARG A 167 -12.87 -24.22 3.38
CA ARG A 167 -13.02 -23.38 4.58
C ARG A 167 -14.20 -22.43 4.44
N GLU A 168 -14.77 -22.05 5.57
CA GLU A 168 -15.64 -20.88 5.62
C GLU A 168 -14.79 -19.63 5.38
N VAL A 169 -15.14 -18.90 4.32
CA VAL A 169 -14.46 -17.67 3.91
C VAL A 169 -15.50 -16.58 3.77
N THR A 170 -15.19 -15.38 4.23
CA THR A 170 -16.01 -14.19 3.98
C THR A 170 -15.19 -13.11 3.31
N THR A 171 -15.85 -12.24 2.56
CA THR A 171 -15.20 -11.18 1.80
C THR A 171 -15.99 -9.88 1.89
N PRO A 172 -15.33 -8.73 2.08
CA PRO A 172 -15.97 -7.41 2.02
C PRO A 172 -16.05 -6.86 0.58
N MET A 173 -15.57 -7.61 -0.42
CA MET A 173 -15.54 -7.14 -1.81
C MET A 173 -16.97 -6.89 -2.33
N VAL A 174 -17.12 -5.82 -3.12
CA VAL A 174 -18.38 -5.40 -3.73
C VAL A 174 -18.22 -5.27 -5.24
N ALA A 175 -19.31 -5.44 -6.00
CA ALA A 175 -19.28 -5.45 -7.47
C ALA A 175 -18.68 -4.16 -8.05
N ASP A 176 -18.91 -3.03 -7.38
CA ASP A 176 -18.42 -1.71 -7.77
C ASP A 176 -16.90 -1.60 -7.77
N LEU A 177 -16.17 -2.48 -7.06
CA LEU A 177 -14.70 -2.54 -7.16
C LEU A 177 -14.23 -3.13 -8.49
N TYR A 178 -15.08 -3.91 -9.16
CA TYR A 178 -14.75 -4.59 -10.42
C TYR A 178 -15.37 -3.92 -11.63
N SER A 179 -16.56 -3.34 -11.49
CA SER A 179 -17.28 -2.65 -12.57
C SER A 179 -18.00 -1.40 -12.02
N PRO A 180 -17.25 -0.37 -11.61
CA PRO A 180 -17.84 0.81 -11.01
C PRO A 180 -18.79 1.54 -11.97
N PRO A 181 -19.87 2.17 -11.46
CA PRO A 181 -20.72 3.04 -12.28
C PRO A 181 -19.94 4.20 -12.92
N PRO A 182 -20.19 4.56 -14.19
CA PRO A 182 -19.59 5.73 -14.81
C PRO A 182 -19.83 7.01 -14.00
N GLY A 183 -18.79 7.81 -13.79
CA GLY A 183 -18.85 9.04 -12.99
C GLY A 183 -18.83 8.82 -11.47
N ALA A 184 -18.74 7.57 -10.99
CA ALA A 184 -18.66 7.31 -9.55
C ALA A 184 -17.41 7.92 -8.94
N SER A 185 -17.58 8.64 -7.83
CA SER A 185 -16.49 9.20 -7.05
C SER A 185 -16.16 8.30 -5.86
N ARG A 186 -14.88 8.23 -5.47
CA ARG A 186 -14.40 7.51 -4.29
C ARG A 186 -14.87 6.06 -4.24
N VAL A 187 -14.83 5.39 -5.39
CA VAL A 187 -15.13 3.95 -5.54
C VAL A 187 -14.30 3.13 -4.56
N PHE A 188 -13.04 3.53 -4.40
CA PHE A 188 -12.13 3.02 -3.40
C PHE A 188 -11.51 4.17 -2.61
N VAL A 189 -11.36 4.01 -1.30
CA VAL A 189 -10.75 4.96 -0.38
C VAL A 189 -9.83 4.21 0.56
N ARG A 190 -8.64 4.74 0.78
CA ARG A 190 -7.66 4.23 1.72
C ARG A 190 -7.11 5.34 2.59
N LYS A 191 -6.92 5.03 3.86
CA LYS A 191 -6.14 5.83 4.81
C LYS A 191 -5.04 4.98 5.41
N ARG A 192 -3.84 5.56 5.51
CA ARG A 192 -2.70 4.94 6.19
C ARG A 192 -2.10 5.93 7.17
N VAL A 193 -1.64 5.44 8.31
CA VAL A 193 -0.93 6.24 9.30
C VAL A 193 0.34 5.52 9.68
N LEU A 194 1.48 6.19 9.51
CA LEU A 194 2.79 5.72 9.96
C LEU A 194 3.20 6.55 11.15
N ARG A 195 3.68 5.91 12.21
CA ARG A 195 4.09 6.60 13.43
C ARG A 195 5.34 5.99 14.01
N LEU A 196 6.25 6.86 14.47
CA LEU A 196 7.40 6.49 15.28
C LEU A 196 7.28 7.18 16.63
N VAL A 197 7.55 6.44 17.71
CA VAL A 197 7.61 6.98 19.08
C VAL A 197 8.85 6.43 19.78
N ARG A 198 9.71 7.32 20.28
CA ARG A 198 10.87 6.92 21.10
C ARG A 198 10.52 6.97 22.58
N THR A 199 10.81 5.89 23.29
CA THR A 199 10.56 5.74 24.74
C THR A 199 11.81 5.14 25.39
N GLY A 200 12.74 6.02 25.79
CA GLY A 200 14.02 5.60 26.36
C GLY A 200 14.80 4.64 25.43
N PRO A 201 15.00 3.36 25.80
CA PRO A 201 15.75 2.39 25.00
C PRO A 201 14.95 1.74 23.86
N ARG A 202 13.65 2.03 23.73
CA ARG A 202 12.78 1.44 22.70
C ARG A 202 12.37 2.47 21.66
N LEU A 203 12.25 2.01 20.42
CA LEU A 203 11.60 2.71 19.32
C LEU A 203 10.35 1.92 18.93
N HIS A 204 9.18 2.50 19.16
CA HIS A 204 7.90 1.95 18.74
C HIS A 204 7.57 2.43 17.33
N CYS A 205 7.32 1.49 16.43
CA CYS A 205 6.92 1.74 15.06
C CYS A 205 5.50 1.23 14.86
N PHE A 206 4.63 2.07 14.32
CA PHE A 206 3.23 1.73 14.06
C PHE A 206 2.88 2.07 12.62
N HIS A 207 2.15 1.17 11.95
CA HIS A 207 1.60 1.43 10.63
C HIS A 207 0.18 0.87 10.57
N SER A 208 -0.79 1.72 10.23
CA SER A 208 -2.16 1.29 9.91
C SER A 208 -2.49 1.48 8.44
N MET A 209 -3.37 0.62 7.92
CA MET A 209 -4.01 0.74 6.61
C MET A 209 -5.47 0.33 6.72
N HIS A 210 -6.36 1.27 6.44
CA HIS A 210 -7.80 1.06 6.44
C HIS A 210 -8.35 1.51 5.08
N ASP A 211 -9.00 0.59 4.37
CA ASP A 211 -9.63 0.85 3.09
C ASP A 211 -10.95 0.06 2.96
N ASN A 212 -11.53 0.04 1.76
CA ASN A 212 -12.78 -0.67 1.52
C ASN A 212 -12.69 -2.16 1.90
N VAL A 213 -11.51 -2.78 1.78
CA VAL A 213 -11.36 -4.25 1.82
C VAL A 213 -10.34 -4.72 2.88
N HIS A 214 -9.56 -3.81 3.43
CA HIS A 214 -8.52 -4.04 4.44
C HIS A 214 -8.74 -3.15 5.68
N GLY A 215 -8.51 -3.71 6.86
CA GLY A 215 -8.35 -2.98 8.11
C GLY A 215 -7.22 -3.64 8.90
N PHE A 216 -6.04 -3.03 8.87
CA PHE A 216 -4.77 -3.62 9.32
C PHE A 216 -3.97 -2.63 10.12
N ASP A 217 -3.43 -3.07 11.25
CA ASP A 217 -2.47 -2.34 12.05
C ASP A 217 -1.27 -3.25 12.34
N ILE A 218 -0.05 -2.73 12.18
CA ILE A 218 1.18 -3.42 12.60
C ILE A 218 1.95 -2.58 13.61
N HIS A 219 2.56 -3.28 14.58
CA HIS A 219 3.29 -2.68 15.69
C HIS A 219 4.63 -3.38 15.85
N TYR A 220 5.71 -2.62 15.88
CA TYR A 220 7.05 -3.11 16.20
C TYR A 220 7.63 -2.36 17.38
N GLU A 221 8.34 -3.08 18.24
CA GLU A 221 9.23 -2.50 19.24
C GLU A 221 10.66 -2.85 18.87
N ILE A 222 11.52 -1.85 18.67
CA ILE A 222 12.91 -2.05 18.31
C ILE A 222 13.79 -1.55 19.46
N GLU A 223 14.78 -2.35 19.84
CA GLU A 223 15.84 -1.92 20.74
C GLU A 223 16.76 -0.91 20.06
N VAL A 224 16.88 0.28 20.62
CA VAL A 224 17.65 1.38 20.01
C VAL A 224 19.14 1.04 19.90
N GLU A 225 19.69 0.41 20.94
CA GLU A 225 21.12 0.09 21.00
C GLU A 225 21.50 -1.02 20.01
N SER A 226 20.84 -2.17 20.08
CA SER A 226 21.17 -3.35 19.27
C SER A 226 20.51 -3.36 17.89
N GLY A 227 19.46 -2.56 17.67
CA GLY A 227 18.66 -2.58 16.45
C GLY A 227 17.77 -3.84 16.32
N ARG A 228 17.65 -4.67 17.36
CA ARG A 228 16.84 -5.89 17.32
C ARG A 228 15.35 -5.58 17.52
N ILE A 229 14.50 -6.25 16.75
CA ILE A 229 13.04 -6.23 16.94
C ILE A 229 12.70 -7.06 18.18
N ALA A 230 12.25 -6.40 19.25
CA ALA A 230 11.86 -7.02 20.52
C ALA A 230 10.45 -7.61 20.48
N ALA A 231 9.52 -6.92 19.81
CA ALA A 231 8.13 -7.33 19.63
C ALA A 231 7.62 -6.98 18.22
N ALA A 232 6.72 -7.82 17.70
CA ALA A 232 6.13 -7.65 16.37
C ALA A 232 4.72 -8.24 16.32
N ASP A 233 3.73 -7.36 16.12
CA ASP A 233 2.31 -7.69 16.21
C ASP A 233 1.55 -7.15 15.00
N SER A 234 0.47 -7.86 14.63
CA SER A 234 -0.48 -7.47 13.60
C SER A 234 -1.90 -7.63 14.15
N ILE A 235 -2.72 -6.60 13.98
CA ILE A 235 -4.15 -6.60 14.32
C ILE A 235 -4.91 -6.37 13.04
N THR A 236 -5.92 -7.22 12.78
CA THR A 236 -6.74 -7.12 11.58
C THR A 236 -8.21 -7.06 11.96
N SER A 237 -8.89 -6.01 11.51
CA SER A 237 -10.34 -5.82 11.66
C SER A 237 -11.10 -6.14 10.38
N ARG A 238 -10.41 -6.18 9.23
CA ARG A 238 -10.98 -6.58 7.94
C ARG A 238 -9.91 -7.15 7.03
N LEU A 239 -10.21 -8.28 6.39
CA LEU A 239 -9.36 -8.95 5.42
C LEU A 239 -10.15 -9.17 4.11
N PRO A 240 -9.49 -9.14 2.92
CA PRO A 240 -10.17 -9.42 1.65
C PRO A 240 -10.83 -10.80 1.59
N TYR A 241 -10.19 -11.79 2.22
CA TYR A 241 -10.69 -13.16 2.35
C TYR A 241 -10.46 -13.64 3.79
N GLN A 242 -11.36 -13.28 4.70
CA GLN A 242 -11.32 -13.72 6.10
C GLN A 242 -11.41 -15.25 6.16
N GLY A 243 -10.56 -15.91 6.95
CA GLY A 243 -10.43 -17.37 7.00
C GLY A 243 -9.28 -17.92 6.12
N LEU A 244 -8.87 -17.18 5.08
CA LEU A 244 -7.66 -17.47 4.30
C LEU A 244 -6.52 -16.51 4.63
N CYS A 245 -6.78 -15.20 4.52
CA CYS A 245 -5.80 -14.15 4.79
C CYS A 245 -5.37 -14.10 6.27
N THR A 246 -6.14 -14.72 7.16
CA THR A 246 -5.89 -14.75 8.61
C THR A 246 -4.61 -15.51 8.94
N GLU A 247 -4.35 -16.63 8.26
CA GLU A 247 -3.21 -17.50 8.55
C GLU A 247 -1.86 -16.82 8.26
N PRO A 248 -1.66 -16.17 7.10
CA PRO A 248 -0.47 -15.35 6.86
C PRO A 248 -0.23 -14.24 7.87
N GLN A 249 -1.24 -13.78 8.64
CA GLN A 249 -1.04 -12.72 9.63
C GLN A 249 -0.10 -13.15 10.77
N GLY A 250 -0.18 -14.41 11.19
CA GLY A 250 0.67 -14.96 12.25
C GLY A 250 2.16 -14.94 11.91
N LYS A 251 2.52 -14.81 10.63
CA LYS A 251 3.92 -14.73 10.19
C LYS A 251 4.62 -13.46 10.66
N ILE A 252 3.90 -12.42 11.09
CA ILE A 252 4.48 -11.21 11.66
C ILE A 252 5.45 -11.53 12.82
N ALA A 253 5.17 -12.57 13.60
CA ALA A 253 5.99 -13.02 14.72
C ALA A 253 7.41 -13.47 14.29
N SER A 254 7.61 -13.84 13.03
CA SER A 254 8.93 -14.21 12.49
C SER A 254 9.91 -13.04 12.43
N LEU A 255 9.43 -11.79 12.53
CA LEU A 255 10.29 -10.61 12.59
C LEU A 255 10.91 -10.42 13.98
N ARG A 256 10.39 -11.06 15.02
CA ARG A 256 10.95 -10.94 16.37
C ARG A 256 12.37 -11.49 16.40
N GLY A 257 13.31 -10.67 16.86
CA GLY A 257 14.72 -11.00 16.95
C GLY A 257 15.53 -10.67 15.69
N GLU A 258 14.88 -10.31 14.57
CA GLU A 258 15.58 -9.78 13.41
C GLU A 258 16.27 -8.46 13.74
N THR A 259 17.44 -8.24 13.14
CA THR A 259 18.17 -6.98 13.23
C THR A 259 17.68 -6.03 12.15
N VAL A 260 17.41 -4.77 12.52
CA VAL A 260 17.11 -3.70 11.56
C VAL A 260 18.41 -3.17 10.98
N ASP A 261 18.73 -3.62 9.76
CA ASP A 261 19.91 -3.25 9.00
C ASP A 261 19.56 -3.08 7.50
N ALA A 262 20.55 -2.70 6.68
CA ALA A 262 20.38 -2.51 5.24
C ALA A 262 19.92 -3.79 4.49
N GLY A 263 20.14 -4.97 5.06
CA GLY A 263 19.73 -6.27 4.51
C GLY A 263 18.32 -6.70 4.93
N LEU A 264 17.73 -6.12 5.99
CA LEU A 264 16.45 -6.55 6.53
C LEU A 264 15.35 -6.56 5.46
N ARG A 265 15.29 -5.55 4.58
CA ARG A 265 14.28 -5.49 3.51
C ARG A 265 14.29 -6.72 2.61
N LYS A 266 15.46 -7.32 2.36
CA LYS A 266 15.57 -8.57 1.58
C LYS A 266 15.12 -9.77 2.42
N ARG A 267 15.41 -9.78 3.71
CA ARG A 267 15.04 -10.87 4.64
C ARG A 267 13.52 -10.92 4.91
N ILE A 268 12.84 -9.78 5.02
CA ILE A 268 11.40 -9.77 5.31
C ILE A 268 10.53 -10.34 4.18
N GLN A 269 10.99 -10.29 2.93
CA GLN A 269 10.20 -10.73 1.77
C GLN A 269 9.75 -12.20 1.90
N PRO A 270 10.66 -13.19 2.12
CA PRO A 270 10.25 -14.57 2.35
C PRO A 270 9.61 -14.82 3.72
N LEU A 271 9.84 -13.95 4.71
CA LEU A 271 9.31 -14.12 6.07
C LEU A 271 7.81 -13.79 6.15
N VAL A 272 7.40 -12.64 5.60
CA VAL A 272 6.02 -12.13 5.73
C VAL A 272 5.30 -11.92 4.41
N GLY A 273 6.00 -12.00 3.26
CA GLY A 273 5.44 -11.73 1.94
C GLY A 273 5.47 -12.94 0.99
N GLY A 274 5.23 -12.66 -0.30
CA GLY A 274 5.27 -13.65 -1.38
C GLY A 274 4.13 -14.70 -1.31
N PRO A 275 4.22 -15.77 -2.11
CA PRO A 275 3.16 -16.79 -2.24
C PRO A 275 2.84 -17.53 -0.94
N ALA A 276 3.70 -17.44 0.08
CA ALA A 276 3.46 -18.02 1.39
C ALA A 276 3.03 -16.98 2.44
N GLY A 277 2.99 -15.70 2.11
CA GLY A 277 2.79 -14.60 3.05
C GLY A 277 1.69 -13.63 2.64
N CYS A 278 1.69 -12.46 3.28
CA CYS A 278 0.76 -11.37 3.04
C CYS A 278 1.49 -10.19 2.38
N ALA A 279 1.06 -9.83 1.17
CA ALA A 279 1.63 -8.68 0.45
C ALA A 279 1.51 -7.38 1.27
N GLN A 280 0.40 -7.18 1.99
CA GLN A 280 0.19 -5.99 2.81
C GLN A 280 1.12 -5.97 4.03
N LEU A 281 1.35 -7.09 4.72
CA LEU A 281 2.34 -7.12 5.80
C LEU A 281 3.73 -6.73 5.31
N TYR A 282 4.15 -7.26 4.15
CA TYR A 282 5.41 -6.85 3.53
C TYR A 282 5.45 -5.35 3.22
N ASP A 283 4.37 -4.80 2.65
CA ASP A 283 4.29 -3.40 2.25
C ASP A 283 4.30 -2.43 3.44
N LEU A 284 3.50 -2.70 4.47
CA LEU A 284 3.47 -1.89 5.70
C LEU A 284 4.82 -1.96 6.42
N THR A 285 5.42 -3.15 6.53
CA THR A 285 6.76 -3.31 7.11
C THR A 285 7.80 -2.53 6.31
N SER A 286 7.81 -2.69 4.99
CA SER A 286 8.76 -2.00 4.11
C SER A 286 8.63 -0.48 4.20
N ASP A 287 7.43 0.05 4.38
CA ASP A 287 7.20 1.47 4.54
C ASP A 287 7.71 2.01 5.88
N LEU A 288 7.53 1.27 6.99
CA LEU A 288 8.14 1.62 8.27
C LEU A 288 9.67 1.66 8.19
N LEU A 289 10.28 0.66 7.54
CA LEU A 289 11.75 0.59 7.41
C LEU A 289 12.33 1.79 6.68
N LYS A 290 11.59 2.42 5.74
CA LYS A 290 12.02 3.66 5.06
C LYS A 290 12.14 4.86 6.01
N LEU A 291 11.45 4.84 7.15
CA LEU A 291 11.48 5.92 8.13
C LEU A 291 12.65 5.78 9.11
N LEU A 292 13.35 4.64 9.09
CA LEU A 292 14.44 4.34 10.01
C LEU A 292 15.80 4.70 9.41
N THR A 293 16.75 5.00 10.28
CA THR A 293 18.16 5.22 9.96
C THR A 293 18.96 4.17 10.70
N VAL A 294 19.70 3.36 9.94
CA VAL A 294 20.56 2.25 10.40
C VAL A 294 22.01 2.69 10.50
#